data_AF-A0A7C1ZRV3-F1
#
_entry.id   AF-A0A7C1ZRV3-F1
#
_cell.length_a   1.000
_cell.length_b   1.000
_cell.length_c   1.000
_cell.angle_alpha   90.00
_cell.angle_beta   90.00
_cell.angle_gamma   90.00
#
_symmetry.space_group_name_H-M   'P 1'
#
loop_
_entity.id
_entity.type
_entity.pdbx_description
1 polymer ?
#
loop_
_entity_poly.entity_id
_entity_poly.type
_entity_poly.pdbx_seq_one_letter_code
_entity_poly.pdbx_strand_id
1 'polypeptide(L)'
;MLKTEHLTNVAKHLGADVRYGMDIIKVLRRNESNSYTDYVLMFDLHHEHRTSHRRALDKLINAGVFSLNSSKGLYFLNWQYDELPLLISFLEGVNFNHSQVPELDDELVISFPAGGKLEAAAETAGFLRNKLTLTLPTFEEMAISSEQSLTVMTPFLDKHGVLHIIDLFSRCDDDIEKNLILRFLDVDSEHKQYQRAYHRYSRDLADLGVNVFNFCLDRESSSLKETFHAKIISCDDAMAYIGSANMNQHSFSGSMEMGVLVRDSKAKTLGKLLRIIRKLSNNVN
;
A
#
# COMPACT_ATOMS: atom_id res chain seq x y z
N MET A 1 -27.83 -0.14 -25.19
CA MET A 1 -27.90 -0.16 -23.72
C MET A 1 -26.49 -0.28 -23.21
N LEU A 2 -25.97 0.80 -22.65
CA LEU A 2 -24.69 0.82 -21.94
C LEU A 2 -24.60 -0.27 -20.89
N LYS A 3 -23.48 -1.01 -20.92
CA LYS A 3 -23.11 -1.95 -19.88
C LYS A 3 -22.13 -1.30 -18.91
N THR A 4 -22.09 -1.78 -17.67
CA THR A 4 -21.15 -1.30 -16.65
C THR A 4 -19.69 -1.33 -17.11
N GLU A 5 -19.30 -2.34 -17.90
CA GLU A 5 -17.95 -2.47 -18.47
C GLU A 5 -17.52 -1.26 -19.31
N HIS A 6 -18.46 -0.64 -20.04
CA HIS A 6 -18.17 0.56 -20.84
C HIS A 6 -17.92 1.78 -19.94
N LEU A 7 -18.70 1.95 -18.87
CA LEU A 7 -18.53 3.05 -17.90
C LEU A 7 -17.19 2.95 -17.17
N THR A 8 -16.84 1.74 -16.71
CA THR A 8 -15.56 1.47 -16.05
C THR A 8 -14.39 1.70 -17.00
N ASN A 9 -14.51 1.32 -18.28
CA ASN A 9 -13.49 1.57 -19.29
C ASN A 9 -13.21 3.07 -19.46
N VAL A 10 -14.26 3.91 -19.50
CA VAL A 10 -14.11 5.36 -19.59
C VAL A 10 -13.41 5.94 -18.38
N ALA A 11 -13.81 5.56 -17.17
CA ALA A 11 -13.17 6.03 -15.94
C ALA A 11 -11.67 5.63 -15.88
N LYS A 12 -11.33 4.41 -16.30
CA LYS A 12 -9.94 3.92 -16.35
C LYS A 12 -9.08 4.78 -17.29
N HIS A 13 -9.58 5.12 -18.48
CA HIS A 13 -8.84 5.97 -19.43
C HIS A 13 -8.68 7.40 -18.91
N LEU A 14 -9.73 7.96 -18.29
CA LEU A 14 -9.69 9.31 -17.74
C LEU A 14 -8.70 9.42 -16.58
N GLY A 15 -8.75 8.51 -15.61
CA GLY A 15 -7.89 8.54 -14.42
C GLY A 15 -7.96 9.88 -13.70
N ALA A 16 -6.81 10.54 -13.52
CA ALA A 16 -6.73 11.87 -12.92
C ALA A 16 -7.47 12.98 -13.70
N ASP A 17 -7.77 12.77 -14.99
CA ASP A 17 -8.47 13.76 -15.84
C ASP A 17 -10.00 13.62 -15.78
N VAL A 18 -10.54 12.84 -14.84
CA VAL A 18 -11.98 12.56 -14.74
C VAL A 18 -12.83 13.83 -14.68
N ARG A 19 -12.39 14.84 -13.92
CA ARG A 19 -13.06 16.13 -13.81
C ARG A 19 -13.19 16.83 -15.16
N TYR A 20 -12.09 16.91 -15.91
CA TYR A 20 -12.06 17.57 -17.22
C TYR A 20 -12.87 16.79 -18.27
N GLY A 21 -12.85 15.46 -18.20
CA GLY A 21 -13.70 14.61 -19.04
C GLY A 21 -15.19 14.84 -18.79
N MET A 22 -15.60 15.00 -17.53
CA MET A 22 -16.98 15.35 -17.18
C MET A 22 -17.38 16.73 -17.70
N ASP A 23 -16.50 17.74 -17.59
CA ASP A 23 -16.79 19.10 -18.06
C ASP A 23 -17.07 19.11 -19.57
N ILE A 24 -16.28 18.35 -20.36
CA ILE A 24 -16.51 18.13 -21.79
C ILE A 24 -17.91 17.54 -22.03
N ILE A 25 -18.26 16.44 -21.36
CA ILE A 25 -19.56 15.78 -21.53
C ILE A 25 -20.73 16.70 -21.13
N LYS A 26 -20.55 17.52 -20.08
CA LYS A 26 -21.54 18.51 -19.62
C LYS A 26 -21.76 19.63 -20.63
N VAL A 27 -20.70 20.15 -21.24
CA VAL A 27 -20.77 21.15 -22.32
C VAL A 27 -21.52 20.58 -23.52
N LEU A 28 -21.17 19.37 -23.93
CA LEU A 28 -21.82 18.69 -25.06
C LEU A 28 -23.33 18.49 -24.83
N ARG A 29 -23.71 18.16 -23.59
CA ARG A 29 -25.13 18.04 -23.20
C ARG A 29 -25.89 19.37 -23.20
N ARG A 30 -25.21 20.52 -23.22
CA ARG A 30 -25.90 21.82 -23.33
C ARG A 30 -26.18 22.20 -24.78
N ASN A 31 -25.33 21.73 -25.70
CA ASN A 31 -25.34 22.15 -27.10
C ASN A 31 -26.17 21.23 -28.01
N GLU A 32 -26.71 20.11 -27.49
CA GLU A 32 -27.62 19.18 -28.19
C GLU A 32 -27.16 18.74 -29.60
N SER A 33 -25.85 18.79 -29.86
CA SER A 33 -25.25 18.39 -31.13
C SER A 33 -24.53 17.05 -30.99
N ASN A 34 -24.38 16.32 -32.10
CA ASN A 34 -23.60 15.09 -32.15
C ASN A 34 -22.22 15.28 -32.82
N SER A 35 -21.90 16.50 -33.27
CA SER A 35 -20.63 16.82 -33.92
C SER A 35 -20.11 18.20 -33.53
N TYR A 36 -18.80 18.31 -33.27
CA TYR A 36 -18.18 19.51 -32.72
C TYR A 36 -16.80 19.75 -33.33
N THR A 37 -16.43 21.00 -33.52
CA THR A 37 -15.03 21.36 -33.78
C THR A 37 -14.29 21.55 -32.46
N ASP A 38 -12.96 21.43 -32.51
CA ASP A 38 -12.11 21.77 -31.35
C ASP A 38 -12.35 23.18 -30.85
N TYR A 39 -12.60 24.13 -31.76
CA TYR A 39 -12.91 25.50 -31.41
C TYR A 39 -14.19 25.63 -30.58
N VAL A 40 -15.28 25.00 -31.03
CA VAL A 40 -16.58 25.06 -30.31
C VAL A 40 -16.46 24.39 -28.95
N LEU A 41 -15.80 23.23 -28.88
CA LEU A 41 -15.65 22.48 -27.64
C LEU A 41 -14.77 23.22 -26.62
N MET A 42 -13.69 23.85 -27.07
CA MET A 42 -12.74 24.56 -26.19
C MET A 42 -13.16 26.00 -25.86
N PHE A 43 -14.11 26.58 -26.60
CA PHE A 43 -14.66 27.90 -26.30
C PHE A 43 -15.54 27.87 -25.05
N ASP A 44 -16.36 26.82 -24.91
CA ASP A 44 -17.28 26.64 -23.78
C ASP A 44 -16.60 26.10 -22.50
N LEU A 45 -15.31 25.75 -22.58
CA LEU A 45 -14.51 25.22 -21.48
C LEU A 45 -13.52 26.28 -20.95
N HIS A 46 -13.20 26.23 -19.66
CA HIS A 46 -12.29 27.18 -19.01
C HIS A 46 -10.91 27.24 -19.72
N HIS A 47 -10.55 28.42 -20.22
CA HIS A 47 -9.31 28.65 -20.97
C HIS A 47 -8.02 28.29 -20.20
N GLU A 48 -8.01 28.47 -18.87
CA GLU A 48 -6.85 28.15 -18.02
C GLU A 48 -6.51 26.65 -17.97
N HIS A 49 -7.42 25.78 -18.40
CA HIS A 49 -7.25 24.32 -18.36
C HIS A 49 -7.30 23.67 -19.75
N ARG A 50 -7.05 24.45 -20.81
CA ARG A 50 -7.17 23.97 -22.21
C ARG A 50 -6.34 22.71 -22.48
N THR A 51 -5.14 22.62 -21.92
CA THR A 51 -4.27 21.43 -22.07
C THR A 51 -4.88 20.20 -21.40
N SER A 52 -5.42 20.33 -20.19
CA SER A 52 -6.06 19.23 -19.46
C SER A 52 -7.35 18.75 -20.14
N HIS A 53 -8.16 19.68 -20.66
CA HIS A 53 -9.34 19.33 -21.45
C HIS A 53 -8.98 18.60 -22.74
N ARG A 54 -7.93 19.02 -23.45
CA ARG A 54 -7.45 18.30 -24.64
C ARG A 54 -7.00 16.88 -24.30
N ARG A 55 -6.21 16.73 -23.25
CA ARG A 55 -5.79 15.41 -22.76
C ARG A 55 -6.97 14.53 -22.38
N ALA A 56 -7.98 15.09 -21.72
CA ALA A 56 -9.21 14.38 -21.38
C ALA A 56 -10.02 13.98 -22.62
N LEU A 57 -10.08 14.83 -23.64
CA LEU A 57 -10.75 14.54 -24.91
C LEU A 57 -10.08 13.37 -25.64
N ASP A 58 -8.75 13.37 -25.72
CA ASP A 58 -7.98 12.26 -26.32
C ASP A 58 -8.26 10.94 -25.58
N LYS A 59 -8.33 10.99 -24.24
CA LYS A 59 -8.69 9.83 -23.42
C LYS A 59 -10.12 9.35 -23.66
N LEU A 60 -11.07 10.25 -23.87
CA LEU A 60 -12.45 9.91 -24.22
C LEU A 60 -12.57 9.32 -25.63
N ILE A 61 -11.73 9.75 -26.58
CA ILE A 61 -11.60 9.13 -27.91
C ILE A 61 -11.07 7.70 -27.77
N ASN A 62 -9.99 7.51 -27.01
CA ASN A 62 -9.40 6.19 -26.76
C ASN A 62 -10.37 5.25 -26.03
N ALA A 63 -11.21 5.80 -25.14
CA ALA A 63 -12.27 5.04 -24.47
C ALA A 63 -13.48 4.73 -25.37
N GLY A 64 -13.49 5.22 -26.62
CA GLY A 64 -14.55 4.99 -27.61
C GLY A 64 -15.78 5.87 -27.44
N VAL A 65 -15.75 6.88 -26.56
CA VAL A 65 -16.86 7.83 -26.36
C VAL A 65 -16.98 8.77 -27.55
N PHE A 66 -15.84 9.21 -28.09
CA PHE A 66 -15.77 10.04 -29.29
C PHE A 66 -14.95 9.40 -30.40
N SER A 67 -15.16 9.89 -31.61
CA SER A 67 -14.27 9.66 -32.75
C SER A 67 -13.89 11.00 -33.38
N LEU A 68 -12.65 11.11 -33.85
CA LEU A 68 -12.17 12.29 -34.59
C LEU A 68 -12.18 12.00 -36.09
N ASN A 69 -12.89 12.82 -36.86
CA ASN A 69 -12.71 12.87 -38.30
C ASN A 69 -11.61 13.88 -38.64
N SER A 70 -10.40 13.37 -38.83
CA SER A 70 -9.20 14.17 -39.10
C SER A 70 -9.30 15.02 -40.37
N SER A 71 -10.09 14.58 -41.37
CA SER A 71 -10.27 15.33 -42.62
C SER A 71 -11.15 16.58 -42.47
N LYS A 72 -12.02 16.61 -41.46
CA LYS A 72 -12.95 17.72 -41.20
C LYS A 72 -12.68 18.46 -39.89
N GLY A 73 -11.76 17.95 -39.06
CA GLY A 73 -11.49 18.49 -37.72
C GLY A 73 -12.71 18.41 -36.78
N LEU A 74 -13.57 17.40 -37.00
CA LEU A 74 -14.83 17.22 -36.26
C LEU A 74 -14.74 16.01 -35.33
N TYR A 75 -15.11 16.22 -34.07
CA TYR A 75 -15.35 15.17 -33.10
C TYR A 75 -16.82 14.73 -33.17
N PHE A 76 -17.05 13.43 -33.20
CA PHE A 76 -18.38 12.81 -33.20
C PHE A 76 -18.60 12.03 -31.92
N LEU A 77 -19.77 12.22 -31.32
CA LEU A 77 -20.19 11.40 -30.18
C LEU A 77 -20.61 10.02 -30.70
N ASN A 78 -19.97 8.96 -30.22
CA ASN A 78 -20.30 7.58 -30.61
C ASN A 78 -21.43 6.99 -29.77
N TRP A 79 -21.68 7.55 -28.58
CA TRP A 79 -22.69 7.09 -27.64
C TRP A 79 -24.02 7.80 -27.88
N GLN A 80 -25.11 7.22 -27.40
CA GLN A 80 -26.41 7.89 -27.48
C GLN A 80 -26.47 9.06 -26.50
N TYR A 81 -27.28 10.07 -26.80
CA TYR A 81 -27.33 11.28 -25.99
C TYR A 81 -27.96 11.04 -24.59
N ASP A 82 -28.94 10.15 -24.54
CA ASP A 82 -29.63 9.68 -23.32
C ASP A 82 -28.75 8.82 -22.41
N GLU A 83 -27.62 8.34 -22.93
CA GLU A 83 -26.60 7.56 -22.21
C GLU A 83 -25.62 8.46 -21.43
N LEU A 84 -25.49 9.74 -21.80
CA LEU A 84 -24.55 10.69 -21.17
C LEU A 84 -24.86 11.03 -19.70
N PRO A 85 -26.13 11.20 -19.27
CA PRO A 85 -26.43 11.44 -17.86
C PRO A 85 -25.92 10.34 -16.93
N LEU A 86 -26.05 9.08 -17.34
CA LEU A 86 -25.56 7.94 -16.58
C LEU A 86 -24.02 7.98 -16.46
N LEU A 87 -23.33 8.30 -17.55
CA LEU A 87 -21.88 8.47 -17.55
C LEU A 87 -21.45 9.62 -16.62
N ILE A 88 -22.14 10.76 -16.67
CA ILE A 88 -21.85 11.90 -15.78
C ILE A 88 -22.01 11.47 -14.32
N SER A 89 -23.12 10.85 -13.94
CA SER A 89 -23.35 10.41 -12.56
C SER A 89 -22.32 9.38 -12.10
N PHE A 90 -21.92 8.46 -12.98
CA PHE A 90 -20.86 7.50 -12.68
C PHE A 90 -19.51 8.19 -12.43
N LEU A 91 -19.10 9.11 -13.33
CA LEU A 91 -17.85 9.84 -13.20
C LEU A 91 -17.88 10.82 -12.01
N GLU A 92 -19.04 11.37 -11.65
CA GLU A 92 -19.22 12.14 -10.41
C GLU A 92 -18.92 11.30 -9.18
N GLY A 93 -19.37 10.04 -9.14
CA GLY A 93 -19.01 9.08 -8.09
C GLY A 93 -17.51 8.77 -8.06
N VAL A 94 -16.88 8.58 -9.23
CA VAL A 94 -15.42 8.36 -9.33
C VAL A 94 -14.65 9.58 -8.84
N ASN A 95 -15.03 10.78 -9.29
CA ASN A 95 -14.39 12.03 -8.91
C ASN A 95 -14.60 12.37 -7.43
N PHE A 96 -15.80 12.09 -6.88
CA PHE A 96 -16.08 12.22 -5.45
C PHE A 96 -15.18 11.27 -4.64
N ASN A 97 -15.03 10.01 -5.07
CA ASN A 97 -14.13 9.05 -4.44
C ASN A 97 -12.66 9.51 -4.52
N HIS A 98 -12.22 10.13 -5.63
CA HIS A 98 -10.86 10.67 -5.77
C HIS A 98 -10.62 11.97 -4.96
N SER A 99 -11.66 12.76 -4.68
CA SER A 99 -11.53 14.08 -4.02
C SER A 99 -11.87 14.09 -2.53
N GLN A 100 -12.60 13.08 -2.03
CA GLN A 100 -13.00 12.97 -0.62
C GLN A 100 -12.26 11.87 0.15
N VAL A 101 -11.58 10.96 -0.55
CA VAL A 101 -10.63 10.03 0.07
C VAL A 101 -9.26 10.65 -0.16
N PRO A 102 -8.60 11.20 0.88
CA PRO A 102 -7.19 11.57 0.77
C PRO A 102 -6.45 10.37 0.19
N GLU A 103 -5.50 10.59 -0.72
CA GLU A 103 -4.47 9.58 -0.97
C GLU A 103 -3.93 9.20 0.41
N LEU A 104 -4.33 8.02 0.88
CA LEU A 104 -3.65 7.39 1.97
C LEU A 104 -2.33 6.97 1.32
N ASP A 105 -1.31 7.83 1.41
CA ASP A 105 0.08 7.43 1.19
C ASP A 105 0.48 6.22 2.07
N ASP A 106 -0.38 5.90 3.04
CA ASP A 106 -0.28 4.75 3.91
C ASP A 106 -1.21 3.60 3.43
N GLU A 107 -0.65 2.44 3.12
CA GLU A 107 -1.46 1.27 2.67
C GLU A 107 -1.96 0.44 3.86
N LEU A 108 -3.23 0.01 3.82
CA LEU A 108 -3.76 -0.94 4.79
C LEU A 108 -3.26 -2.35 4.44
N VAL A 109 -2.48 -2.92 5.34
CA VAL A 109 -1.86 -4.25 5.19
C VAL A 109 -2.60 -5.24 6.08
N ILE A 110 -3.05 -6.37 5.51
CA ILE A 110 -3.87 -7.36 6.20
C ILE A 110 -3.38 -8.79 5.93
N SER A 111 -3.50 -9.66 6.94
CA SER A 111 -3.48 -11.11 6.77
C SER A 111 -4.86 -11.64 7.08
N PHE A 112 -5.37 -12.52 6.21
CA PHE A 112 -6.60 -13.25 6.49
C PHE A 112 -6.26 -14.58 7.18
N PRO A 113 -7.10 -15.06 8.13
CA PRO A 113 -7.03 -16.44 8.57
C PRO A 113 -7.32 -17.35 7.38
N ALA A 114 -6.42 -18.30 7.11
CA ALA A 114 -6.52 -19.14 5.91
C ALA A 114 -7.86 -19.89 5.85
N GLY A 115 -8.60 -19.73 4.75
CA GLY A 115 -9.91 -20.37 4.56
C GLY A 115 -11.01 -19.78 5.46
N GLY A 116 -10.79 -18.60 6.03
CA GLY A 116 -11.72 -17.93 6.92
C GLY A 116 -12.91 -17.31 6.19
N LYS A 117 -14.06 -17.21 6.88
CA LYS A 117 -15.26 -16.54 6.34
C LYS A 117 -15.01 -15.08 5.92
N LEU A 118 -14.06 -14.41 6.57
CA LEU A 118 -13.69 -13.03 6.26
C LEU A 118 -12.95 -12.93 4.92
N GLU A 119 -12.07 -13.87 4.62
CA GLU A 119 -11.35 -13.94 3.34
C GLU A 119 -12.35 -14.07 2.20
N ALA A 120 -13.25 -15.06 2.29
CA ALA A 120 -14.32 -15.27 1.31
C ALA A 120 -15.27 -14.07 1.17
N ALA A 121 -15.58 -13.39 2.28
CA ALA A 121 -16.41 -12.18 2.25
C ALA A 121 -15.69 -11.00 1.56
N ALA A 122 -14.39 -10.82 1.80
CA ALA A 122 -13.59 -9.79 1.16
C ALA A 122 -13.45 -10.04 -0.35
N GLU A 123 -13.24 -11.30 -0.76
CA GLU A 123 -13.23 -11.71 -2.17
C GLU A 123 -14.56 -11.41 -2.85
N THR A 124 -15.68 -11.78 -2.22
CA THR A 124 -17.03 -11.49 -2.72
C THR A 124 -17.29 -9.99 -2.86
N ALA A 125 -16.75 -9.19 -1.93
CA ALA A 125 -16.91 -7.74 -1.92
C ALA A 125 -16.07 -7.02 -2.99
N GLY A 126 -15.10 -7.69 -3.65
CA GLY A 126 -14.34 -7.27 -4.83
C GLY A 126 -13.55 -5.95 -4.69
N PHE A 127 -14.27 -4.84 -4.55
CA PHE A 127 -13.74 -3.50 -4.28
C PHE A 127 -12.90 -3.42 -3.00
N LEU A 128 -13.32 -4.08 -1.92
CA LEU A 128 -12.55 -4.10 -0.67
C LEU A 128 -11.24 -4.87 -0.85
N ARG A 129 -11.26 -6.04 -1.50
CA ARG A 129 -10.05 -6.85 -1.73
C ARG A 129 -8.97 -6.11 -2.51
N ASN A 130 -9.38 -5.32 -3.51
CA ASN A 130 -8.46 -4.53 -4.35
C ASN A 130 -7.80 -3.35 -3.61
N LYS A 131 -8.31 -2.98 -2.43
CA LYS A 131 -7.75 -1.93 -1.58
C LYS A 131 -6.90 -2.46 -0.41
N LEU A 132 -6.74 -3.78 -0.32
CA LEU A 132 -6.05 -4.45 0.78
C LEU A 132 -4.74 -5.05 0.28
N THR A 133 -3.64 -4.62 0.89
CA THR A 133 -2.31 -5.20 0.65
C THR A 133 -2.14 -6.41 1.60
N LEU A 134 -1.57 -7.51 1.11
CA LEU A 134 -1.38 -8.70 1.94
C LEU A 134 -0.06 -8.63 2.73
N THR A 135 -0.08 -8.98 4.02
CA THR A 135 1.09 -8.87 4.91
C THR A 135 2.34 -9.59 4.42
N LEU A 136 2.23 -10.87 4.05
CA LEU A 136 3.40 -11.66 3.63
C LEU A 136 4.04 -11.11 2.34
N PRO A 137 3.28 -10.88 1.25
CA PRO A 137 3.81 -10.20 0.06
C PRO A 137 4.44 -8.83 0.36
N THR A 138 3.84 -8.02 1.25
CA THR A 138 4.44 -6.74 1.65
C THR A 138 5.80 -6.94 2.31
N PHE A 139 5.92 -7.89 3.23
CA PHE A 139 7.19 -8.13 3.94
C PHE A 139 8.29 -8.60 2.98
N GLU A 140 7.93 -9.48 2.04
CA GLU A 140 8.85 -9.95 1.00
C GLU A 140 9.30 -8.81 0.09
N GLU A 141 8.38 -7.96 -0.36
CA GLU A 141 8.69 -6.79 -1.18
C GLU A 141 9.60 -5.80 -0.44
N MET A 142 9.35 -5.54 0.85
CA MET A 142 10.21 -4.70 1.68
C MET A 142 11.63 -5.26 1.80
N ALA A 143 11.77 -6.59 1.94
CA ALA A 143 13.09 -7.22 2.02
C ALA A 143 13.86 -7.12 0.70
N ILE A 144 13.18 -7.35 -0.43
CA ILE A 144 13.75 -7.28 -1.78
C ILE A 144 14.12 -5.84 -2.17
N SER A 145 13.36 -4.85 -1.71
CA SER A 145 13.55 -3.43 -2.06
C SER A 145 14.50 -2.67 -1.12
N SER A 146 15.04 -3.32 -0.08
CA SER A 146 15.97 -2.68 0.85
C SER A 146 17.32 -2.44 0.19
N GLU A 147 17.77 -1.17 0.18
CA GLU A 147 19.06 -0.79 -0.43
C GLU A 147 20.14 -0.41 0.60
N GLN A 148 19.78 -0.15 1.86
CA GLN A 148 20.73 0.25 2.91
C GLN A 148 20.59 -0.60 4.17
N SER A 149 19.36 -0.89 4.58
CA SER A 149 19.07 -1.62 5.81
C SER A 149 17.66 -2.22 5.82
N LEU A 150 17.54 -3.40 6.40
CA LEU A 150 16.27 -3.98 6.81
C LEU A 150 16.28 -4.17 8.32
N THR A 151 15.31 -3.57 9.01
CA THR A 151 15.13 -3.73 10.47
C THR A 151 13.80 -4.40 10.78
N VAL A 152 13.85 -5.54 11.47
CA VAL A 152 12.68 -6.25 12.00
C VAL A 152 12.66 -6.09 13.52
N MET A 153 11.57 -5.58 14.08
CA MET A 153 11.34 -5.50 15.53
C MET A 153 10.08 -6.29 15.88
N THR A 154 10.23 -7.38 16.64
CA THR A 154 9.11 -8.28 17.01
C THR A 154 9.22 -8.73 18.47
N PRO A 155 8.13 -8.62 19.27
CA PRO A 155 8.16 -8.97 20.68
C PRO A 155 7.94 -10.46 20.92
N PHE A 156 7.42 -11.17 19.91
CA PHE A 156 7.09 -12.58 19.98
C PHE A 156 7.73 -13.30 18.80
N LEU A 157 8.47 -14.36 19.12
CA LEU A 157 9.23 -15.16 18.16
C LEU A 157 9.08 -16.64 18.51
N ASP A 158 8.58 -17.43 17.56
CA ASP A 158 8.60 -18.90 17.63
C ASP A 158 9.48 -19.50 16.52
N LYS A 159 9.49 -20.84 16.43
CA LYS A 159 10.25 -21.56 15.39
C LYS A 159 9.84 -21.15 13.97
N HIS A 160 8.55 -20.92 13.71
CA HIS A 160 8.08 -20.53 12.38
C HIS A 160 8.44 -19.08 12.08
N GLY A 161 8.33 -18.21 13.08
CA GLY A 161 8.73 -16.81 13.01
C GLY A 161 10.19 -16.62 12.65
N VAL A 162 11.10 -17.33 13.33
CA VAL A 162 12.54 -17.17 13.06
C VAL A 162 12.91 -17.69 11.67
N LEU A 163 12.28 -18.78 11.20
CA LEU A 163 12.47 -19.26 9.83
C LEU A 163 11.97 -18.24 8.80
N HIS A 164 10.86 -17.56 9.08
CA HIS A 164 10.38 -16.48 8.21
C HIS A 164 11.31 -15.26 8.23
N ILE A 165 11.85 -14.89 9.40
CA ILE A 165 12.84 -13.81 9.49
C ILE A 165 14.12 -14.16 8.71
N ILE A 166 14.58 -15.41 8.78
CA ILE A 166 15.71 -15.91 7.97
C ILE A 166 15.40 -15.80 6.49
N ASP A 167 14.19 -16.23 6.06
CA ASP A 167 13.74 -16.11 4.67
C ASP A 167 13.74 -14.63 4.21
N LEU A 168 13.19 -13.72 5.02
CA LEU A 168 13.19 -12.29 4.72
C LEU A 168 14.63 -11.75 4.57
N PHE A 169 15.51 -11.99 5.53
CA PHE A 169 16.89 -11.49 5.45
C PHE A 169 17.70 -12.13 4.32
N SER A 170 17.39 -13.36 3.92
CA SER A 170 18.04 -14.03 2.79
C SER A 170 17.66 -13.45 1.42
N ARG A 171 16.60 -12.65 1.36
CA ARG A 171 16.16 -11.96 0.13
C ARG A 171 16.80 -10.58 -0.06
N CYS A 172 17.47 -10.06 0.97
CA CYS A 172 18.24 -8.83 0.88
C CYS A 172 19.60 -9.10 0.25
N ASP A 173 20.19 -8.09 -0.39
CA ASP A 173 21.58 -8.16 -0.84
C ASP A 173 22.56 -8.29 0.34
N ASP A 174 23.75 -8.83 0.08
CA ASP A 174 24.73 -9.17 1.12
C ASP A 174 25.24 -7.94 1.90
N ASP A 175 25.35 -6.78 1.25
CA ASP A 175 25.90 -5.53 1.80
C ASP A 175 24.90 -4.69 2.61
N ILE A 176 23.63 -5.11 2.64
CA ILE A 176 22.55 -4.46 3.40
C ILE A 176 22.74 -4.66 4.91
N GLU A 177 22.53 -3.60 5.70
CA GLU A 177 22.53 -3.69 7.16
C GLU A 177 21.26 -4.39 7.67
N LYS A 178 21.40 -5.65 8.07
CA LYS A 178 20.29 -6.49 8.58
C LYS A 178 20.22 -6.36 10.10
N ASN A 179 19.07 -5.99 10.63
CA ASN A 179 18.88 -5.74 12.06
C ASN A 179 17.63 -6.45 12.60
N LEU A 180 17.79 -7.20 13.68
CA LEU A 180 16.72 -7.90 14.36
C LEU A 180 16.63 -7.43 15.82
N ILE A 181 15.54 -6.76 16.19
CA ILE A 181 15.28 -6.28 17.54
C ILE A 181 14.26 -7.21 18.21
N LEU A 182 14.71 -7.87 19.28
CA LEU A 182 13.94 -8.80 20.10
C LEU A 182 13.86 -8.28 21.54
N ARG A 183 13.13 -9.00 22.39
CA ARG A 183 13.06 -8.76 23.83
C ARG A 183 13.23 -10.07 24.57
N PHE A 184 13.71 -9.99 25.81
CA PHE A 184 13.80 -11.11 26.75
C PHE A 184 14.73 -12.24 26.30
N LEU A 185 15.88 -11.89 25.71
CA LEU A 185 16.90 -12.87 25.33
C LEU A 185 17.89 -13.21 26.45
N ASP A 186 17.85 -12.51 27.58
CA ASP A 186 18.75 -12.75 28.71
C ASP A 186 18.50 -14.13 29.34
N VAL A 187 19.54 -14.89 29.67
CA VAL A 187 19.51 -16.30 30.11
C VAL A 187 18.49 -16.56 31.23
N ASP A 188 18.31 -15.59 32.14
CA ASP A 188 17.43 -15.70 33.31
C ASP A 188 15.97 -15.30 33.05
N SER A 189 15.59 -14.99 31.81
CA SER A 189 14.20 -14.64 31.52
C SER A 189 13.24 -15.81 31.73
N GLU A 190 12.11 -15.54 32.39
CA GLU A 190 10.98 -16.47 32.49
C GLU A 190 10.36 -16.79 31.10
N HIS A 191 10.68 -15.99 30.08
CA HIS A 191 10.17 -16.12 28.71
C HIS A 191 10.98 -17.10 27.83
N LYS A 192 11.24 -18.30 28.36
CA LYS A 192 12.10 -19.33 27.74
C LYS A 192 11.75 -19.71 26.29
N GLN A 193 10.49 -19.53 25.90
CA GLN A 193 10.05 -19.86 24.53
C GLN A 193 10.67 -18.96 23.45
N TYR A 194 10.88 -17.67 23.74
CA TYR A 194 11.47 -16.72 22.78
C TYR A 194 12.96 -16.97 22.61
N GLN A 195 13.65 -17.21 23.72
CA GLN A 195 15.05 -17.64 23.74
C GLN A 195 15.27 -18.91 22.93
N ARG A 196 14.43 -19.94 23.11
CA ARG A 196 14.58 -21.24 22.42
C ARG A 196 14.55 -21.12 20.91
N ALA A 197 13.65 -20.30 20.36
CA ALA A 197 13.57 -20.10 18.92
C ALA A 197 14.82 -19.39 18.41
N TYR A 198 15.22 -18.28 19.03
CA TYR A 198 16.43 -17.55 18.62
C TYR A 198 17.70 -18.40 18.76
N HIS A 199 17.98 -18.97 19.94
CA HIS A 199 19.23 -19.72 20.17
C HIS A 199 19.38 -20.94 19.27
N ARG A 200 18.27 -21.53 18.80
CA ARG A 200 18.32 -22.65 17.86
C ARG A 200 18.86 -22.25 16.48
N TYR A 201 18.60 -21.02 16.04
CA TYR A 201 18.94 -20.53 14.71
C TYR A 201 19.85 -19.29 14.73
N SER A 202 20.53 -19.04 15.86
CA SER A 202 21.40 -17.87 16.00
C SER A 202 22.58 -17.92 15.04
N ARG A 203 23.07 -19.13 14.72
CA ARG A 203 24.11 -19.31 13.70
C ARG A 203 23.60 -18.97 12.31
N ASP A 204 22.42 -19.44 11.91
CA ASP A 204 21.84 -19.12 10.61
C ASP A 204 21.65 -17.60 10.43
N LEU A 205 21.23 -16.90 11.49
CA LEU A 205 21.13 -15.44 11.50
C LEU A 205 22.51 -14.75 11.42
N ALA A 206 23.51 -15.29 12.12
CA ALA A 206 24.88 -14.76 12.08
C ALA A 206 25.55 -14.97 10.71
N ASP A 207 25.32 -16.13 10.07
CA ASP A 207 25.82 -16.46 8.74
C ASP A 207 25.22 -15.52 7.67
N LEU A 208 24.00 -15.04 7.89
CA LEU A 208 23.36 -13.99 7.07
C LEU A 208 23.82 -12.56 7.42
N GLY A 209 24.73 -12.38 8.37
CA GLY A 209 25.21 -11.05 8.80
C GLY A 209 24.17 -10.22 9.55
N VAL A 210 23.17 -10.84 10.18
CA VAL A 210 22.13 -10.13 10.93
C VAL A 210 22.70 -9.64 12.27
N ASN A 211 22.46 -8.37 12.60
CA ASN A 211 22.74 -7.81 13.93
C ASN A 211 21.53 -8.00 14.84
N VAL A 212 21.69 -8.67 15.99
CA VAL A 212 20.57 -8.98 16.89
C VAL A 212 20.66 -8.14 18.17
N PHE A 213 19.57 -7.43 18.48
CA PHE A 213 19.46 -6.52 19.62
C PHE A 213 18.41 -7.02 20.61
N ASN A 214 18.74 -7.06 21.90
CA ASN A 214 17.79 -7.30 22.99
C ASN A 214 17.37 -5.96 23.62
N PHE A 215 16.16 -5.49 23.30
CA PHE A 215 15.57 -4.31 23.94
C PHE A 215 14.68 -4.72 25.13
N CYS A 216 15.32 -4.81 26.28
CA CYS A 216 14.67 -5.06 27.56
C CYS A 216 15.49 -4.40 28.67
N LEU A 217 15.16 -3.15 28.98
CA LEU A 217 15.94 -2.35 29.93
C LEU A 217 15.35 -2.46 31.35
N ASP A 218 16.22 -2.47 32.34
CA ASP A 218 15.83 -2.30 33.74
C ASP A 218 15.37 -0.88 34.01
N ARG A 219 14.32 -0.74 34.82
CA ARG A 219 13.88 0.56 35.33
C ARG A 219 14.45 0.73 36.73
N GLU A 220 15.18 1.82 36.96
CA GLU A 220 15.92 2.07 38.22
C GLU A 220 15.09 1.92 39.50
N SER A 221 13.77 2.06 39.42
CA SER A 221 12.84 2.04 40.57
C SER A 221 11.68 1.05 40.44
N SER A 222 11.76 0.06 39.53
CA SER A 222 10.68 -0.91 39.33
C SER A 222 11.20 -2.28 38.91
N SER A 223 10.51 -3.35 39.32
CA SER A 223 10.69 -4.68 38.74
C SER A 223 10.16 -4.79 37.31
N LEU A 224 9.45 -3.77 36.81
CA LEU A 224 8.98 -3.71 35.44
C LEU A 224 10.12 -3.35 34.50
N LYS A 225 10.25 -4.11 33.41
CA LYS A 225 11.19 -3.82 32.33
C LYS A 225 10.61 -2.80 31.35
N GLU A 226 11.45 -1.91 30.83
CA GLU A 226 11.13 -1.10 29.65
C GLU A 226 11.34 -1.95 28.40
N THR A 227 10.26 -2.14 27.64
CA THR A 227 10.26 -2.97 26.43
C THR A 227 9.11 -2.58 25.50
N PHE A 228 9.01 -3.24 24.36
CA PHE A 228 8.06 -2.91 23.29
C PHE A 228 7.04 -4.02 23.07
N HIS A 229 5.85 -3.65 22.58
CA HIS A 229 4.85 -4.58 22.06
C HIS A 229 4.53 -4.32 20.58
N ALA A 230 5.13 -3.29 19.98
CA ALA A 230 4.98 -2.99 18.57
C ALA A 230 5.64 -4.07 17.70
N LYS A 231 5.11 -4.27 16.49
CA LYS A 231 5.72 -5.13 15.47
C LYS A 231 5.98 -4.25 14.26
N ILE A 232 7.24 -4.19 13.88
CA ILE A 232 7.72 -3.22 12.91
C ILE A 232 8.66 -3.91 11.95
N ILE A 233 8.47 -3.64 10.67
CA ILE A 233 9.50 -3.86 9.65
C ILE A 233 9.81 -2.48 9.09
N SER A 234 11.09 -2.13 9.00
CA SER A 234 11.55 -0.86 8.41
C SER A 234 12.57 -1.18 7.35
N CYS A 235 12.31 -0.67 6.14
CA CYS A 235 13.18 -0.74 4.99
C CYS A 235 13.76 0.66 4.81
N ASP A 236 15.06 0.78 5.11
CA ASP A 236 15.79 2.04 5.07
C ASP A 236 15.12 3.11 5.94
N ASP A 237 15.05 4.34 5.41
CA ASP A 237 14.20 5.43 5.89
C ASP A 237 13.03 5.67 4.90
N ALA A 238 12.76 4.73 3.98
CA ALA A 238 11.85 4.90 2.83
C ALA A 238 10.45 4.33 3.09
N MET A 239 10.36 3.15 3.72
CA MET A 239 9.07 2.52 4.03
C MET A 239 9.12 1.72 5.33
N ALA A 240 7.99 1.66 6.04
CA ALA A 240 7.88 0.87 7.25
C ALA A 240 6.47 0.31 7.45
N TYR A 241 6.39 -0.96 7.84
CA TYR A 241 5.17 -1.58 8.32
C TYR A 241 5.07 -1.43 9.84
N ILE A 242 3.89 -1.08 10.34
CA ILE A 242 3.55 -1.11 11.76
C ILE A 242 2.20 -1.80 11.91
N GLY A 243 2.12 -2.85 12.73
CA GLY A 243 0.85 -3.55 12.90
C GLY A 243 0.83 -4.60 13.99
N SER A 244 -0.16 -5.49 13.89
CA SER A 244 -0.40 -6.57 14.86
C SER A 244 0.34 -7.88 14.54
N ALA A 245 0.79 -8.05 13.28
CA ALA A 245 1.43 -9.29 12.83
C ALA A 245 2.72 -9.57 13.62
N ASN A 246 2.73 -10.66 14.39
CA ASN A 246 3.94 -11.14 15.04
C ASN A 246 4.69 -12.11 14.14
N MET A 247 5.96 -12.34 14.46
CA MET A 247 6.76 -13.39 13.86
C MET A 247 6.45 -14.73 14.58
N ASN A 248 5.25 -15.27 14.37
CA ASN A 248 4.82 -16.56 14.91
C ASN A 248 3.80 -17.27 14.01
N GLN A 249 3.63 -18.58 14.20
CA GLN A 249 2.75 -19.40 13.36
C GLN A 249 1.30 -18.89 13.34
N HIS A 250 0.78 -18.42 14.49
CA HIS A 250 -0.58 -17.93 14.60
C HIS A 250 -0.82 -16.69 13.73
N SER A 251 0.12 -15.75 13.69
CA SER A 251 -0.03 -14.50 12.93
C SER A 251 -0.03 -14.74 11.41
N PHE A 252 0.66 -15.78 10.94
CA PHE A 252 0.76 -16.07 9.50
C PHE A 252 -0.32 -17.00 8.95
N SER A 253 -1.01 -17.76 9.81
CA SER A 253 -1.94 -18.80 9.32
C SER A 253 -3.27 -18.86 10.06
N GLY A 254 -3.33 -18.43 11.32
CA GLY A 254 -4.49 -18.64 12.19
C GLY A 254 -5.28 -17.37 12.52
N SER A 255 -4.64 -16.21 12.47
CA SER A 255 -5.21 -14.94 12.91
C SER A 255 -5.43 -13.97 11.76
N MET A 256 -6.42 -13.08 11.94
CA MET A 256 -6.49 -11.88 11.11
C MET A 256 -5.51 -10.88 11.71
N GLU A 257 -4.51 -10.47 10.93
CA GLU A 257 -3.57 -9.44 11.34
C GLU A 257 -3.81 -8.18 10.51
N MET A 258 -3.60 -7.02 11.12
CA MET A 258 -3.78 -5.73 10.46
C MET A 258 -2.63 -4.80 10.82
N GLY A 259 -2.18 -4.04 9.83
CA GLY A 259 -1.19 -3.00 10.01
C GLY A 259 -1.25 -1.98 8.90
N VAL A 260 -0.32 -1.06 8.95
CA VAL A 260 -0.23 0.05 8.01
C VAL A 260 1.20 0.09 7.48
N LEU A 261 1.34 0.18 6.16
CA LEU A 261 2.60 0.49 5.50
C LEU A 261 2.68 2.01 5.34
N VAL A 262 3.65 2.65 5.99
CA VAL A 262 3.90 4.09 5.90
C VAL A 262 5.15 4.35 5.05
N ARG A 263 5.19 5.49 4.36
CA ARG A 263 6.31 5.86 3.48
C ARG A 263 6.95 7.21 3.85
N ASP A 264 8.11 7.47 3.26
CA ASP A 264 8.82 8.75 3.27
C ASP A 264 9.03 9.33 4.68
N SER A 265 8.46 10.51 4.95
CA SER A 265 8.71 11.26 6.18
C SER A 265 8.31 10.49 7.45
N LYS A 266 7.26 9.67 7.38
CA LYS A 266 6.81 8.83 8.49
C LYS A 266 7.76 7.65 8.71
N ALA A 267 8.14 6.97 7.63
CA ALA A 267 9.12 5.88 7.66
C ALA A 267 10.47 6.36 8.22
N LYS A 268 10.97 7.51 7.74
CA LYS A 268 12.20 8.14 8.24
C LYS A 268 12.15 8.50 9.72
N THR A 269 11.00 8.97 10.20
CA THR A 269 10.81 9.26 11.63
C THR A 269 10.90 7.98 12.45
N LEU A 270 10.29 6.89 11.96
CA LEU A 270 10.37 5.60 12.61
C LEU A 270 11.78 5.01 12.57
N GLY A 271 12.48 5.07 11.43
CA GLY A 271 13.87 4.62 11.30
C GLY A 271 14.83 5.34 12.26
N LYS A 272 14.59 6.63 12.54
CA LYS A 272 15.32 7.36 13.61
C LYS A 272 15.03 6.79 15.00
N LEU A 273 13.77 6.50 15.31
CA LEU A 273 13.39 5.89 16.59
C LEU A 273 14.02 4.50 16.76
N LEU A 274 13.98 3.66 15.72
CA LEU A 274 14.60 2.33 15.74
C LEU A 274 16.11 2.40 15.95
N ARG A 275 16.80 3.38 15.37
CA ARG A 275 18.22 3.63 15.64
C ARG A 275 18.49 4.00 17.10
N ILE A 276 17.60 4.80 17.73
CA ILE A 276 17.71 5.11 19.17
C ILE A 276 17.51 3.84 20.00
N ILE A 277 16.47 3.05 19.70
CA ILE A 277 16.19 1.78 20.37
C ILE A 277 17.41 0.84 20.27
N ARG A 278 17.99 0.67 19.07
CA ARG A 278 19.20 -0.14 18.85
C ARG A 278 20.38 0.33 19.70
N LYS A 279 20.62 1.64 19.78
CA LYS A 279 21.70 2.22 20.61
C LYS A 279 21.54 1.94 22.10
N LEU A 280 20.30 1.85 22.57
CA LEU A 280 19.99 1.54 23.97
C LEU A 280 19.93 0.04 24.24
N SER A 281 19.80 -0.78 23.20
CA SER A 281 19.68 -2.24 23.31
C SER A 281 21.04 -2.89 23.54
N ASN A 282 21.03 -4.05 24.18
CA ASN A 282 22.20 -4.93 24.24
C ASN A 282 22.35 -5.64 22.88
N ASN A 283 23.53 -5.56 22.26
CA ASN A 283 23.84 -6.40 21.09
C ASN A 283 24.14 -7.83 21.58
N VAL A 284 23.54 -8.82 20.94
CA VAL A 284 23.55 -10.23 21.36
C VAL A 284 24.51 -11.09 20.53
N ASN A 285 24.90 -10.59 19.35
CA ASN A 285 25.82 -11.29 18.45
C ASN A 285 27.28 -10.87 18.67
#